data_AF-A0A975G0U0-F1
#
_entry.id   AF-A0A975G0U0-F1
#
_cell.length_a   1.000
_cell.length_b   1.000
_cell.length_c   1.000
_cell.angle_alpha   90.00
_cell.angle_beta   90.00
_cell.angle_gamma   90.00
#
_symmetry.space_group_name_H-M   'P 1'
#
loop_
_entity.id
_entity.type
_entity.pdbx_description
1 polymer ?
#
loop_
_entity_poly.entity_id
_entity_poly.type
_entity_poly.pdbx_seq_one_letter_code
_entity_poly.pdbx_strand_id
1 'polypeptide(L)'
;MGELANVLVPLAGVAMIVAVIVGPIWIISYFKSRERQRLHDTLRLMVEKGQPVSSELLDTLNTGRPRTPPNDMRRGVWLVAIALALGAAGLIGGLTGDGDMVGFLCGLAAFPGFIGLGYVVMAILNRDKPKA
;
A
#
# COMPACT_ATOMS: atom_id res chain seq x y z
N MET A 1 -34.00 -0.10 23.59
CA MET A 1 -33.55 -0.19 22.18
C MET A 1 -32.74 1.03 21.73
N GLY A 2 -33.05 2.26 22.16
CA GLY A 2 -32.32 3.48 21.73
C GLY A 2 -30.88 3.62 22.25
N GLU A 3 -30.58 3.21 23.48
CA GLU A 3 -29.22 3.36 24.04
C GLU A 3 -28.18 2.46 23.38
N LEU A 4 -28.54 1.21 23.04
CA LEU A 4 -27.63 0.30 22.33
C LEU A 4 -27.34 0.79 20.91
N ALA A 5 -28.33 1.37 20.22
CA ALA A 5 -28.15 1.95 18.90
C ALA A 5 -27.16 3.13 18.91
N ASN A 6 -27.22 3.98 19.94
CA ASN A 6 -26.32 5.12 20.09
C ASN A 6 -24.85 4.73 20.29
N VAL A 7 -24.57 3.55 20.84
CA VAL A 7 -23.20 3.04 20.98
C VAL A 7 -22.79 2.22 19.76
N LEU A 8 -23.72 1.44 19.19
CA LEU A 8 -23.44 0.53 18.08
C LEU A 8 -23.15 1.28 16.77
N VAL A 9 -23.84 2.39 16.50
CA VAL A 9 -23.65 3.20 15.27
C VAL A 9 -22.23 3.78 15.16
N PRO A 10 -21.68 4.51 16.15
CA PRO A 10 -20.30 5.01 16.06
C PRO A 10 -19.28 3.87 16.06
N LEU A 11 -19.52 2.79 16.80
CA LEU A 11 -18.65 1.62 16.82
C LEU A 11 -18.59 0.94 15.43
N ALA A 12 -19.73 0.79 14.76
CA ALA A 12 -19.80 0.27 13.41
C ALA A 12 -19.06 1.19 12.41
N GLY A 13 -19.16 2.51 12.57
CA GLY A 13 -18.43 3.48 11.77
C GLY A 13 -16.91 3.32 11.86
N VAL A 14 -16.38 3.20 13.09
CA VAL A 14 -14.94 2.97 13.30
C VAL A 14 -14.52 1.60 12.77
N ALA A 15 -15.31 0.55 13.01
CA ALA A 15 -15.03 -0.79 12.51
C ALA A 15 -14.96 -0.83 10.96
N MET A 16 -15.85 -0.09 10.28
CA MET A 16 -15.84 0.04 8.83
C MET A 16 -14.56 0.71 8.32
N ILE A 17 -14.12 1.81 8.93
CA ILE A 17 -12.86 2.49 8.56
C ILE A 17 -11.67 1.55 8.72
N VAL A 18 -11.61 0.84 9.85
CA VAL A 18 -10.55 -0.15 10.11
C VAL A 18 -10.60 -1.28 9.08
N ALA A 19 -11.78 -1.79 8.75
CA ALA A 19 -11.93 -2.85 7.76
C ALA A 19 -11.46 -2.42 6.35
N VAL A 20 -11.74 -1.18 5.94
CA VAL A 20 -11.31 -0.65 4.64
C VAL A 20 -9.79 -0.47 4.57
N ILE A 21 -9.13 -0.11 5.67
CA ILE A 21 -7.67 0.07 5.70
C ILE A 21 -6.95 -1.28 5.86
N VAL A 22 -7.35 -2.08 6.85
CA VAL A 22 -6.68 -3.33 7.22
C VAL A 22 -7.05 -4.48 6.29
N GLY A 23 -8.30 -4.53 5.82
CA GLY A 23 -8.82 -5.61 4.97
C GLY A 23 -7.97 -5.84 3.72
N PRO A 24 -7.70 -4.82 2.88
CA PRO A 24 -6.88 -4.99 1.68
C PRO A 24 -5.45 -5.45 2.02
N ILE A 25 -4.85 -4.91 3.08
CA ILE A 25 -3.49 -5.27 3.52
C ILE A 25 -3.45 -6.75 3.91
N TRP A 26 -4.45 -7.20 4.67
CA TRP A 26 -4.57 -8.58 5.12
C TRP A 26 -4.81 -9.54 3.95
N ILE A 27 -5.72 -9.21 3.04
CA ILE A 27 -6.02 -10.01 1.84
C ILE A 27 -4.76 -10.18 0.99
N ILE A 28 -4.09 -9.09 0.63
CA ILE A 28 -2.88 -9.13 -0.21
C ILE A 28 -1.79 -9.96 0.47
N SER A 29 -1.59 -9.78 1.78
CA SER A 29 -0.60 -10.55 2.55
C SER A 29 -0.94 -12.04 2.58
N TYR A 30 -2.21 -12.39 2.80
CA TYR A 30 -2.67 -13.76 2.85
C TYR A 30 -2.42 -14.49 1.53
N PHE A 31 -2.80 -13.90 0.39
CA PHE A 31 -2.55 -14.49 -0.93
C PHE A 31 -1.06 -14.63 -1.24
N LYS A 32 -0.25 -13.61 -0.91
CA LYS A 32 1.21 -13.65 -1.11
C LYS A 32 1.89 -14.75 -0.28
N SER A 33 1.41 -14.99 0.94
CA SER A 33 1.95 -16.05 1.81
C SER A 33 1.68 -17.44 1.22
N ARG A 34 0.48 -17.67 0.67
CA ARG A 34 0.13 -18.94 0.01
C ARG A 34 0.90 -19.17 -1.28
N GLU A 35 1.15 -18.12 -2.06
CA GLU A 35 1.97 -18.24 -3.27
C GLU A 35 3.39 -18.73 -2.93
N ARG A 36 4.01 -18.17 -1.88
CA ARG A 36 5.33 -18.60 -1.41
C ARG A 36 5.34 -20.06 -0.94
N GLN A 37 4.32 -20.47 -0.20
CA GLN A 37 4.21 -21.87 0.26
C GLN A 37 4.15 -22.85 -0.93
N ARG A 38 3.32 -22.55 -1.94
CA ARG A 38 3.21 -23.39 -3.16
C ARG A 38 4.50 -23.48 -3.95
N LEU A 39 5.30 -22.41 -3.98
CA LEU A 39 6.62 -22.43 -4.61
C LEU A 39 7.57 -23.37 -3.85
N HIS A 40 7.60 -23.31 -2.52
CA HIS A 40 8.40 -24.23 -1.70
C HIS A 40 7.97 -25.69 -1.86
N ASP A 41 6.66 -25.96 -1.93
CA ASP A 41 6.14 -27.32 -2.16
C ASP A 41 6.57 -27.85 -3.54
N THR A 42 6.54 -26.99 -4.56
CA THR A 42 6.96 -27.34 -5.92
C THR A 42 8.47 -27.64 -5.97
N LEU A 43 9.29 -26.84 -5.30
CA LEU A 43 10.74 -27.07 -5.19
C LEU A 43 11.04 -28.38 -4.47
N ARG A 44 10.31 -28.68 -3.39
CA ARG A 44 10.43 -29.94 -2.69
C ARG A 44 10.13 -31.12 -3.60
N LEU A 45 9.05 -31.04 -4.39
CA LEU A 45 8.71 -32.06 -5.38
C LEU A 45 9.76 -32.21 -6.49
N MET A 46 10.40 -31.12 -6.91
CA MET A 46 11.51 -31.16 -7.89
C MET A 46 12.75 -31.85 -7.31
N VAL A 47 13.10 -31.54 -6.06
CA VAL A 47 14.22 -32.20 -5.34
C VAL A 47 13.95 -33.68 -5.15
N GLU A 48 12.75 -34.06 -4.71
CA GLU A 48 12.35 -35.48 -4.52
C GLU A 48 12.37 -36.28 -5.83
N LYS A 49 12.10 -35.63 -6.98
CA LYS A 49 12.17 -36.25 -8.31
C LYS A 49 13.59 -36.27 -8.90
N GLY A 50 14.60 -35.80 -8.16
CA GLY A 50 15.98 -35.77 -8.62
C GLY A 50 16.24 -34.79 -9.77
N GLN A 51 15.32 -33.83 -9.99
CA GLN A 51 15.48 -32.84 -11.05
C GLN A 51 16.52 -31.80 -10.59
N PRO A 52 17.55 -31.49 -11.40
CA PRO A 52 18.53 -30.48 -11.02
C PRO A 52 17.83 -29.13 -10.87
N VAL A 53 17.75 -28.64 -9.63
CA VAL A 53 17.25 -27.31 -9.35
C VAL A 53 18.29 -26.34 -9.91
N SER A 54 17.93 -25.57 -10.95
CA SER A 54 18.88 -24.60 -11.49
C SER A 54 19.23 -23.60 -10.39
N SER A 55 20.52 -23.29 -10.25
CA SER A 55 21.00 -22.30 -9.29
C SER A 55 20.33 -20.93 -9.48
N GLU A 56 19.92 -20.64 -10.72
CA GLU A 56 19.15 -19.44 -11.10
C GLU A 56 17.78 -19.36 -10.41
N LEU A 57 17.08 -20.50 -10.21
CA LEU A 57 15.82 -20.54 -9.46
C LEU A 57 16.04 -20.32 -7.97
N LEU A 58 17.15 -20.82 -7.42
CA LEU A 58 17.50 -20.59 -6.01
C LEU A 58 17.85 -19.12 -5.76
N ASP A 59 18.57 -18.47 -6.67
CA ASP A 59 18.92 -17.05 -6.56
C ASP A 59 17.69 -16.14 -6.64
N THR A 60 16.73 -16.43 -7.53
CA THR A 60 15.50 -15.63 -7.62
C THR A 60 14.61 -15.75 -6.38
N LEU A 61 14.69 -16.87 -5.65
CA LEU A 61 13.99 -17.09 -4.38
C LEU A 61 14.69 -16.39 -3.20
N ASN A 62 16.02 -16.45 -3.15
CA ASN A 62 16.81 -15.87 -2.05
C ASN A 62 16.90 -14.34 -2.13
N THR A 63 17.03 -13.78 -3.33
CA THR A 63 17.13 -12.32 -3.51
C THR A 63 15.81 -11.60 -3.19
N GLY A 64 14.71 -12.35 -3.13
CA GLY A 64 13.36 -11.79 -3.04
C GLY A 64 13.03 -11.02 -4.33
N ARG A 65 11.74 -10.96 -4.68
CA ARG A 65 11.33 -10.19 -5.87
C ARG A 65 11.85 -8.75 -5.72
N PRO A 66 12.75 -8.27 -6.60
CA PRO A 66 13.29 -6.93 -6.47
C PRO A 66 12.12 -5.96 -6.45
N ARG A 67 12.11 -5.05 -5.46
CA ARG A 67 11.18 -3.91 -5.48
C ARG A 67 11.51 -3.13 -6.74
N THR A 68 10.74 -3.37 -7.80
CA THR A 68 11.00 -2.80 -9.10
C THR A 68 10.83 -1.27 -8.99
N PRO A 69 11.82 -0.45 -9.37
CA PRO A 69 11.74 1.02 -9.33
C PRO A 69 10.48 1.63 -9.97
N PRO A 70 9.91 1.06 -11.06
CA PRO A 70 8.63 1.50 -11.62
C PRO A 70 7.47 1.47 -10.60
N ASN A 71 7.49 0.51 -9.68
CA ASN A 71 6.42 0.33 -8.71
C ASN A 71 6.46 1.42 -7.63
N ASP A 72 7.64 1.82 -7.19
CA ASP A 72 7.81 2.84 -6.16
C ASP A 72 7.53 4.24 -6.73
N MET A 73 7.97 4.54 -7.97
CA MET A 73 7.60 5.77 -8.67
C MET A 73 6.08 5.88 -8.85
N ARG A 74 5.43 4.81 -9.34
CA ARG A 74 3.98 4.81 -9.56
C ARG A 74 3.22 5.01 -8.26
N ARG A 75 3.62 4.32 -7.19
CA ARG A 75 3.02 4.48 -5.85
C ARG A 75 3.18 5.90 -5.32
N GLY A 76 4.37 6.48 -5.46
CA GLY A 76 4.63 7.86 -5.05
C GLY A 76 3.74 8.86 -5.77
N VAL A 77 3.64 8.76 -7.10
CA VAL A 77 2.79 9.65 -7.91
C VAL A 77 1.32 9.53 -7.53
N TRP A 78 0.79 8.31 -7.32
CA TRP A 78 -0.59 8.13 -6.88
C TRP A 78 -0.86 8.78 -5.51
N LEU A 79 0.07 8.65 -4.57
CA LEU A 79 -0.09 9.24 -3.23
C LEU A 79 -0.05 10.77 -3.26
N VAL A 80 0.85 11.37 -4.05
CA VAL A 80 0.89 12.83 -4.25
C VAL A 80 -0.41 13.31 -4.92
N ALA A 81 -0.90 12.59 -5.93
CA ALA A 81 -2.14 12.95 -6.61
C ALA A 81 -3.35 12.92 -5.67
N ILE A 82 -3.45 11.91 -4.79
CA ILE A 82 -4.52 11.83 -3.78
C ILE A 82 -4.41 12.98 -2.78
N ALA A 83 -3.20 13.33 -2.33
CA ALA A 83 -2.99 14.46 -1.44
C ALA A 83 -3.42 15.79 -2.07
N LEU A 84 -3.05 16.02 -3.33
CA LEU A 84 -3.47 17.21 -4.08
C LEU A 84 -4.98 17.27 -4.27
N ALA A 85 -5.62 16.13 -4.56
CA ALA A 85 -7.08 16.06 -4.68
C ALA A 85 -7.79 16.39 -3.37
N LEU A 86 -7.31 15.85 -2.24
CA LEU A 86 -7.86 16.15 -0.91
C LEU A 86 -7.66 17.63 -0.53
N GLY A 87 -6.48 18.19 -0.78
CA GLY A 87 -6.21 19.62 -0.55
C GLY A 87 -7.09 20.53 -1.40
N ALA A 88 -7.26 20.21 -2.69
CA ALA A 88 -8.16 20.94 -3.60
C ALA A 88 -9.62 20.85 -3.15
N ALA A 89 -10.08 19.68 -2.69
CA ALA A 89 -11.42 19.53 -2.12
C ALA A 89 -11.60 20.39 -0.85
N GLY A 90 -10.57 20.47 0.00
CA GLY A 90 -10.54 21.38 1.15
C GLY A 90 -10.72 22.84 0.75
N LEU A 91 -9.96 23.31 -0.24
CA LEU A 91 -10.06 24.69 -0.74
C LEU A 91 -11.44 24.99 -1.32
N ILE A 92 -12.02 24.07 -2.10
CA ILE A 92 -13.38 24.22 -2.65
C ILE A 92 -14.41 24.31 -1.52
N GLY A 93 -14.32 23.43 -0.50
CA GLY A 93 -15.19 23.47 0.68
C GLY A 93 -15.09 24.78 1.47
N GLY A 94 -13.87 25.31 1.60
CA GLY A 94 -13.63 26.62 2.22
C GLY A 94 -14.26 27.78 1.46
N LEU A 95 -14.27 27.72 0.11
CA LEU A 95 -14.93 28.73 -0.73
C LEU A 95 -16.46 28.68 -0.63
N THR A 96 -17.03 27.51 -0.30
CA THR A 96 -18.49 27.35 -0.10
C THR A 96 -18.97 27.74 1.30
N GLY A 97 -18.07 28.20 2.19
CA GLY A 97 -18.40 28.73 3.51
C GLY A 97 -17.95 27.86 4.70
N ASP A 98 -17.47 26.65 4.44
CA ASP A 98 -17.04 25.71 5.49
C ASP A 98 -15.52 25.83 5.72
N GLY A 99 -15.11 26.92 6.36
CA GLY A 99 -13.70 27.21 6.66
C GLY A 99 -12.98 26.09 7.45
N ASP A 100 -13.71 25.39 8.32
CA ASP A 100 -13.19 24.26 9.11
C ASP A 100 -12.82 23.04 8.22
N MET A 101 -13.44 22.93 7.05
CA MET A 101 -13.21 21.83 6.11
C MET A 101 -11.83 21.91 5.46
N VAL A 102 -11.29 23.13 5.30
CA VAL A 102 -9.94 23.36 4.77
C VAL A 102 -8.89 22.74 5.70
N GLY A 103 -8.96 23.05 6.99
CA GLY A 103 -8.00 22.56 7.98
C GLY A 103 -8.02 21.02 8.08
N PHE A 104 -9.21 20.44 8.13
CA PHE A 104 -9.40 18.99 8.21
C PHE A 104 -8.86 18.26 6.97
N LEU A 105 -9.25 18.70 5.76
CA LEU A 105 -8.85 18.01 4.52
C LEU A 105 -7.38 18.24 4.18
N CYS A 106 -6.81 19.42 4.47
CA CYS A 106 -5.36 19.63 4.34
C CYS A 106 -4.57 18.77 5.33
N GLY A 107 -5.06 18.60 6.56
CA GLY A 107 -4.47 17.67 7.53
C GLY A 107 -4.50 16.22 7.05
N LEU A 108 -5.63 15.77 6.50
CA LEU A 108 -5.78 14.43 5.92
C LEU A 108 -4.90 14.24 4.68
N ALA A 109 -4.74 15.28 3.86
CA ALA A 109 -3.90 15.29 2.67
C ALA A 109 -2.39 15.22 2.98
N ALA A 110 -1.96 15.75 4.13
CA ALA A 110 -0.55 15.80 4.50
C ALA A 110 0.09 14.40 4.57
N PHE A 111 -0.63 13.41 5.11
CA PHE A 111 -0.13 12.03 5.23
C PHE A 111 0.23 11.41 3.87
N PRO A 112 -0.70 11.22 2.92
CA PRO A 112 -0.36 10.71 1.60
C PRO A 112 0.58 11.66 0.84
N GLY A 113 0.54 12.97 1.09
CA GLY A 113 1.40 13.95 0.44
C GLY A 113 2.88 13.73 0.75
N PHE A 114 3.24 13.65 2.03
CA PHE A 114 4.62 13.42 2.46
C PHE A 114 5.10 12.00 2.13
N ILE A 115 4.24 10.99 2.29
CA ILE A 115 4.60 9.60 1.91
C ILE A 115 4.85 9.52 0.40
N GLY A 116 3.97 10.13 -0.40
CA GLY A 116 4.09 10.18 -1.85
C GLY A 116 5.36 10.89 -2.31
N LEU A 117 5.66 12.06 -1.72
CA LEU A 117 6.91 12.78 -1.95
C LEU A 117 8.14 11.93 -1.63
N GLY A 118 8.13 11.21 -0.51
CA GLY A 118 9.22 10.30 -0.13
C GLY A 118 9.47 9.22 -1.19
N TYR A 119 8.41 8.59 -1.70
CA TYR A 119 8.51 7.60 -2.79
C TYR A 119 9.02 8.22 -4.09
N VAL A 120 8.57 9.42 -4.47
CA VAL A 120 9.03 10.10 -5.68
C VAL A 120 10.51 10.47 -5.57
N VAL A 121 10.93 11.06 -4.44
CA VAL A 121 12.34 11.41 -4.18
C VAL A 121 13.22 10.16 -4.21
N MET A 122 12.82 9.09 -3.52
CA MET A 122 13.56 7.83 -3.52
C MET A 122 13.64 7.24 -4.93
N ALA A 123 12.55 7.29 -5.70
CA ALA A 123 12.53 6.78 -7.05
C ALA A 123 13.40 7.59 -8.01
N ILE A 124 13.57 8.90 -7.78
CA ILE A 124 14.54 9.72 -8.52
C ILE A 124 15.98 9.35 -8.10
N LEU A 125 16.27 9.26 -6.79
CA LEU A 125 17.60 8.92 -6.28
C LEU A 125 18.07 7.51 -6.69
N ASN A 126 17.14 6.55 -6.82
CA ASN A 126 17.46 5.19 -7.25
C ASN A 126 17.49 5.00 -8.78
N ARG A 127 17.19 6.03 -9.59
CA ARG A 127 17.35 5.94 -11.06
C ARG A 127 18.81 5.84 -11.50
N ASP A 128 19.73 6.34 -10.69
CA ASP A 128 21.15 6.47 -11.05
C ASP A 128 22.02 5.29 -10.61
N LYS A 129 21.43 4.27 -9.99
CA LYS A 129 22.18 3.03 -9.67
C LYS A 129 22.24 2.16 -10.92
N PRO A 130 23.43 1.95 -11.53
CA PRO A 130 23.56 1.00 -12.62
C PRO A 130 23.09 -0.37 -12.11
N LYS A 131 22.28 -1.04 -12.93
CA LYS A 131 21.85 -2.42 -12.66
C LYS A 131 23.12 -3.27 -12.60
N ALA A 132 23.55 -3.61 -11.39
CA ALA A 132 24.56 -4.64 -11.15
C ALA A 132 23.94 -6.02 -11.41
#